data_AF-S5ZBS5-F1
#
_entry.id   AF-S5ZBS5-F1
#
_cell.length_a   1.000
_cell.length_b   1.000
_cell.length_c   1.000
_cell.angle_alpha   90.00
_cell.angle_beta   90.00
_cell.angle_gamma   90.00
#
_symmetry.space_group_name_H-M   'P 1'
#
loop_
_entity.id
_entity.type
_entity.pdbx_description
1 polymer ?
#
loop_
_entity_poly.entity_id
_entity_poly.type
_entity_poly.pdbx_seq_one_letter_code
_entity_poly.pdbx_strand_id
1 'polypeptide(L)'
;MKRQLLVSYLITLLILVQVFGQPVVGVKKMVVREMDVLPGCTYNTTATVTLVFDSDTVLNFTDYVAYGSEGDASSTVDIYGSRLVDGFRATSFRNLNVTKGYTLKYSVPVRNLFNISINILADGKEVTLNCSGGYCVGVALKARSINYSLTIVPLDPMFSNLQLPVSVSWSVDPMYLYPVAFSDSPQSMRESSSEVSFQWSSVMNGSYYLSVVFEVRGENPWGEVFVPSPIITITLDPRVQSMLISKYKEYTKKFLGSSLGNLSAFQENATQLRDLLYNLSKGFREQARLLGEAGSQAESAASIILTASSQLKVLAQMTQEMRNNVAGQLGNVSTLINRTRAVLERVSKNVTVTEEQLQVILQTLNLTNSNVTLTEIKQMIDSSLSSIGEIETLLEKYGSTIRDLDRLIDQSPAAAENMATAANKLILMANMLREASYNLNQLADGLARAADLLDSMIAKMSKIETAEYFPEGFKSFNETFYKQIAVSETPGVSVRTDFMGEAYYFALPSIKIKRSEPDVSNVILETPQKRIASLWPVALIAVVLGVAFFIGRKGQQTSSIDEEKLARLYALRDKISRIMGGSNV
;
A
#
# COMPACT_ATOMS: atom_id res chain seq x y z
N MET A 1 -56.58 7.76 46.09
CA MET A 1 -55.13 7.93 46.38
C MET A 1 -54.21 7.75 45.17
N LYS A 2 -54.27 6.68 44.37
CA LYS A 2 -53.31 6.44 43.26
C LYS A 2 -53.28 7.52 42.16
N ARG A 3 -54.40 8.16 41.82
CA ARG A 3 -54.44 9.24 40.81
C ARG A 3 -53.78 10.55 41.27
N GLN A 4 -53.89 10.91 42.55
CA GLN A 4 -53.30 12.14 43.09
C GLN A 4 -51.78 12.04 43.24
N LEU A 5 -51.26 10.86 43.61
CA LEU A 5 -49.82 10.59 43.62
C LEU A 5 -49.20 10.66 42.23
N LEU A 6 -49.91 10.18 41.20
CA LEU A 6 -49.42 10.20 39.82
C LEU A 6 -49.39 11.62 39.24
N VAL A 7 -50.41 12.44 39.53
CA VAL A 7 -50.44 13.86 39.15
C VAL A 7 -49.37 14.65 39.90
N SER A 8 -49.18 14.40 41.20
CA SER A 8 -48.13 15.05 41.98
C SER A 8 -46.75 14.69 41.43
N TYR A 9 -46.48 13.43 41.09
CA TYR A 9 -45.21 12.98 40.50
C TYR A 9 -44.96 13.59 39.13
N LEU A 10 -46.00 13.72 38.29
CA LEU A 10 -45.89 14.36 36.97
C LEU A 10 -45.61 15.86 37.10
N ILE A 11 -46.20 16.52 38.09
CA ILE A 11 -45.94 17.94 38.40
C ILE A 11 -44.52 18.11 38.95
N THR A 12 -44.03 17.24 39.85
CA THR A 12 -42.63 17.30 40.28
C THR A 12 -41.66 17.02 39.15
N LEU A 13 -41.98 16.09 38.23
CA LEU A 13 -41.16 15.82 37.04
C LEU A 13 -41.13 17.02 36.08
N LEU A 14 -42.28 17.67 35.85
CA LEU A 14 -42.39 18.89 35.04
C LEU A 14 -41.65 20.08 35.67
N ILE A 15 -41.74 20.23 37.00
CA ILE A 15 -41.00 21.26 37.74
C ILE A 15 -39.49 20.96 37.71
N LEU A 16 -39.07 19.70 37.86
CA LEU A 16 -37.66 19.30 37.74
C LEU A 16 -37.11 19.53 36.32
N VAL A 17 -37.89 19.28 35.27
CA VAL A 17 -37.48 19.57 33.89
C VAL A 17 -37.34 21.08 33.64
N GLN A 18 -38.17 21.92 34.26
CA GLN A 18 -38.04 23.38 34.16
C GLN A 18 -36.92 23.97 35.04
N VAL A 19 -36.57 23.31 36.15
CA VAL A 19 -35.49 23.77 37.06
C VAL A 19 -34.09 23.35 36.56
N PHE A 20 -33.98 22.35 35.69
CA PHE A 20 -32.69 21.85 35.16
C PHE A 20 -32.46 22.08 33.65
N GLY A 21 -33.39 22.71 32.94
CA GLY A 21 -33.17 23.14 31.56
C GLY A 21 -32.36 24.43 31.51
N GLN A 22 -31.03 24.35 31.51
CA GLN A 22 -30.20 25.52 31.20
C GLN A 22 -30.56 26.02 29.79
N PRO A 23 -30.84 27.32 29.57
CA PRO A 23 -31.07 27.84 28.23
C PRO A 23 -29.86 27.54 27.34
N VAL A 24 -30.12 26.80 26.26
CA VAL A 24 -29.12 26.45 25.25
C VAL A 24 -29.27 27.42 24.09
N VAL A 25 -28.21 28.15 23.79
CA VAL A 25 -28.11 29.05 22.63
C VAL A 25 -27.42 28.28 21.51
N GLY A 26 -28.10 28.04 20.40
CA GLY A 26 -27.50 27.45 19.22
C GLY A 26 -26.77 28.51 18.40
N VAL A 27 -25.54 28.18 17.99
CA VAL A 27 -24.68 29.05 17.19
C VAL A 27 -24.18 28.28 16.00
N LYS A 28 -24.50 28.75 14.80
CA LYS A 28 -23.95 28.21 13.55
C LYS A 28 -22.67 28.96 13.22
N LYS A 29 -21.56 28.25 13.10
CA LYS A 29 -20.23 28.84 12.86
C LYS A 29 -19.67 28.48 11.49
N MET A 30 -19.17 29.46 10.77
CA MET A 30 -18.43 29.29 9.52
C MET A 30 -17.12 30.05 9.58
N VAL A 31 -16.05 29.43 9.11
CA VAL A 31 -14.70 30.03 9.10
C VAL A 31 -14.19 30.09 7.67
N VAL A 32 -13.76 31.27 7.23
CA VAL A 32 -13.17 31.49 5.92
C VAL A 32 -11.77 32.04 6.13
N ARG A 33 -10.75 31.27 5.77
CA ARG A 33 -9.35 31.71 5.80
C ARG A 33 -8.99 32.29 4.47
N GLU A 34 -8.38 33.45 4.45
CA GLU A 34 -7.91 34.12 3.25
C GLU A 34 -6.42 34.42 3.41
N MET A 35 -5.63 33.88 2.50
CA MET A 35 -4.19 34.12 2.43
C MET A 35 -3.90 35.11 1.30
N ASP A 36 -3.36 36.27 1.68
CA ASP A 36 -2.92 37.28 0.73
C ASP A 36 -1.56 36.89 0.15
N VAL A 37 -1.53 36.61 -1.15
CA VAL A 37 -0.33 36.14 -1.85
C VAL A 37 0.21 37.27 -2.70
N LEU A 38 1.32 37.86 -2.26
CA LEU A 38 2.09 38.81 -3.07
C LEU A 38 3.48 38.23 -3.31
N PRO A 39 3.86 37.92 -4.56
CA PRO A 39 5.19 37.43 -4.89
C PRO A 39 6.29 38.34 -4.33
N GLY A 40 7.17 37.78 -3.48
CA GLY A 40 8.28 38.51 -2.86
C GLY A 40 7.98 39.20 -1.52
N CYS A 41 6.76 39.08 -0.97
CA CYS A 41 6.36 39.64 0.32
C CYS A 41 6.09 38.54 1.36
N THR A 42 6.06 38.91 2.65
CA THR A 42 5.58 38.03 3.73
C THR A 42 4.08 37.79 3.60
N TYR A 43 3.68 36.53 3.50
CA TYR A 43 2.27 36.14 3.42
C TYR A 43 1.59 36.22 4.78
N ASN A 44 0.43 36.87 4.83
CA ASN A 44 -0.43 36.90 6.01
C ASN A 44 -1.74 36.19 5.69
N THR A 45 -2.22 35.39 6.64
CA THR A 45 -3.53 34.75 6.55
C THR A 45 -4.46 35.35 7.60
N THR A 46 -5.65 35.73 7.18
CA THR A 46 -6.71 36.18 8.07
C THR A 46 -7.86 35.18 8.04
N ALA A 47 -8.48 34.92 9.19
CA ALA A 47 -9.68 34.09 9.27
C ALA A 47 -10.88 34.99 9.57
N THR A 48 -11.80 35.07 8.61
CA THR A 48 -13.11 35.68 8.80
C THR A 48 -14.07 34.65 9.38
N VAL A 49 -14.60 34.92 10.56
CA VAL A 49 -15.57 34.08 11.25
C VAL A 49 -16.95 34.68 11.14
N THR A 50 -17.93 33.85 10.80
CA THR A 50 -19.35 34.21 10.82
C THR A 50 -20.08 33.31 11.82
N LEU A 51 -20.72 33.93 12.82
CA LEU A 51 -21.56 33.25 13.81
C LEU A 51 -23.01 33.68 13.62
N VAL A 52 -23.92 32.72 13.47
CA VAL A 52 -25.36 32.97 13.36
C VAL A 52 -26.08 32.37 14.57
N PHE A 53 -26.76 33.21 15.35
CA PHE A 53 -27.42 32.83 16.59
C PHE A 53 -28.88 32.45 16.35
N ASP A 54 -29.40 31.44 17.08
CA ASP A 54 -30.77 30.93 16.90
C ASP A 54 -31.76 31.34 17.99
N SER A 55 -31.32 32.14 18.97
CA SER A 55 -32.11 32.53 20.14
C SER A 55 -31.99 34.03 20.44
N ASP A 56 -32.95 34.52 21.22
CA ASP A 56 -32.99 35.90 21.72
C ASP A 56 -32.40 35.91 23.14
N THR A 57 -31.21 36.46 23.31
CA THR A 57 -30.54 36.53 24.62
C THR A 57 -29.43 37.58 24.64
N VAL A 58 -29.02 38.01 25.83
CA VAL A 58 -27.79 38.79 26.01
C VAL A 58 -26.69 37.83 26.48
N LEU A 59 -25.63 37.70 25.68
CA LEU A 59 -24.60 36.69 25.87
C LEU A 59 -23.22 37.31 26.03
N ASN A 60 -22.47 36.77 26.98
CA ASN A 60 -21.01 36.87 27.04
C ASN A 60 -20.47 35.52 26.57
N PHE A 61 -19.54 35.52 25.63
CA PHE A 61 -18.94 34.28 25.13
C PHE A 61 -17.54 34.52 24.58
N THR A 62 -16.78 33.43 24.48
CA THR A 62 -15.49 33.38 23.81
C THR A 62 -15.56 32.38 22.67
N ASP A 63 -15.19 32.80 21.46
CA ASP A 63 -15.07 31.93 20.30
C ASP A 63 -13.61 31.56 20.03
N TYR A 64 -13.38 30.30 19.69
CA TYR A 64 -12.05 29.74 19.46
C TYR A 64 -11.84 29.43 17.98
N VAL A 65 -10.77 29.96 17.38
CA VAL A 65 -10.38 29.70 15.98
C VAL A 65 -9.04 29.00 15.96
N ALA A 66 -8.93 27.88 15.25
CA ALA A 66 -7.71 27.08 15.20
C ALA A 66 -6.59 27.81 14.45
N TYR A 67 -5.35 27.47 14.78
CA TYR A 67 -4.13 28.03 14.19
C TYR A 67 -4.05 29.56 14.35
N GLY A 68 -4.36 30.06 15.54
CA GLY A 68 -4.25 31.49 15.84
C GLY A 68 -2.82 32.00 15.68
N SER A 69 -2.70 33.26 15.26
CA SER A 69 -1.45 34.03 15.26
C SER A 69 -1.56 35.27 16.13
N GLU A 70 -0.41 35.89 16.42
CA GLU A 70 -0.34 37.20 17.06
C GLU A 70 -0.84 38.30 16.10
N GLY A 71 -1.34 39.40 16.68
CA GLY A 71 -1.94 40.51 15.95
C GLY A 71 -3.32 40.88 16.48
N ASP A 72 -3.95 41.89 15.88
CA ASP A 72 -5.24 42.42 16.35
C ASP A 72 -6.43 41.75 15.64
N ALA A 73 -7.49 41.53 16.40
CA ALA A 73 -8.77 41.08 15.84
C ALA A 73 -9.62 42.28 15.43
N SER A 74 -10.40 42.15 14.36
CA SER A 74 -11.29 43.20 13.88
C SER A 74 -12.73 42.71 13.82
N SER A 75 -13.68 43.56 14.21
CA SER A 75 -15.10 43.25 14.12
C SER A 75 -15.90 44.55 13.99
N THR A 76 -17.12 44.45 13.49
CA THR A 76 -18.09 45.54 13.52
C THR A 76 -18.67 45.76 14.93
N VAL A 77 -18.45 44.82 15.85
CA VAL A 77 -18.87 44.88 17.25
C VAL A 77 -17.62 44.92 18.12
N ASP A 78 -17.68 45.66 19.23
CA ASP A 78 -16.54 45.78 20.14
C ASP A 78 -16.09 44.42 20.69
N ILE A 79 -14.80 44.13 20.49
CA ILE A 79 -14.15 42.93 20.99
C ILE A 79 -13.67 43.22 22.41
N TYR A 80 -14.11 42.43 23.38
CA TYR A 80 -13.70 42.59 24.77
C TYR A 80 -12.25 42.17 25.00
N GLY A 81 -11.82 41.11 24.32
CA GLY A 81 -10.45 40.63 24.35
C GLY A 81 -10.18 39.62 23.25
N SER A 82 -8.94 39.54 22.78
CA SER A 82 -8.50 38.53 21.84
C SER A 82 -7.09 38.10 22.19
N ARG A 83 -6.85 36.80 22.36
CA ARG A 83 -5.56 36.25 22.79
C ARG A 83 -5.32 34.86 22.23
N LEU A 84 -4.06 34.43 22.23
CA LEU A 84 -3.69 33.05 21.89
C LEU A 84 -3.79 32.14 23.12
N VAL A 85 -4.42 30.98 22.93
CA VAL A 85 -4.55 29.91 23.93
C VAL A 85 -4.36 28.57 23.22
N ASP A 86 -3.31 27.83 23.54
CA ASP A 86 -3.02 26.48 23.01
C ASP A 86 -3.11 26.36 21.47
N GLY A 87 -2.63 27.38 20.74
CA GLY A 87 -2.67 27.43 19.28
C GLY A 87 -4.03 27.85 18.69
N PHE A 88 -5.02 28.17 19.52
CA PHE A 88 -6.28 28.78 19.12
C PHE A 88 -6.25 30.29 19.40
N ARG A 89 -6.92 31.07 18.55
CA ARG A 89 -7.26 32.45 18.84
C ARG A 89 -8.60 32.48 19.57
N ALA A 90 -8.57 32.87 20.84
CA ALA A 90 -9.74 33.04 21.69
C ALA A 90 -10.20 34.50 21.64
N THR A 91 -11.39 34.77 21.09
CA THR A 91 -11.95 36.12 20.94
C THR A 91 -13.25 36.24 21.75
N SER A 92 -13.25 37.15 22.72
CA SER A 92 -14.31 37.33 23.70
C SER A 92 -15.19 38.52 23.36
N PHE A 93 -16.49 38.34 23.50
CA PHE A 93 -17.51 39.37 23.35
C PHE A 93 -18.32 39.47 24.63
N ARG A 94 -18.68 40.69 25.03
CA ARG A 94 -19.47 40.96 26.23
C ARG A 94 -20.71 41.77 25.94
N ASN A 95 -21.76 41.47 26.68
CA ASN A 95 -23.08 42.09 26.62
C ASN A 95 -23.63 42.13 25.19
N LEU A 96 -23.37 41.08 24.40
CA LEU A 96 -23.86 40.99 23.04
C LEU A 96 -25.35 40.66 23.07
N ASN A 97 -26.19 41.62 22.68
CA ASN A 97 -27.61 41.40 22.52
C ASN A 97 -27.87 40.69 21.18
N VAL A 98 -28.09 39.37 21.23
CA VAL A 98 -28.37 38.56 20.05
C VAL A 98 -29.86 38.32 19.93
N THR A 99 -30.38 38.51 18.72
CA THR A 99 -31.72 38.07 18.33
C THR A 99 -31.62 36.85 17.42
N LYS A 100 -32.69 36.08 17.26
CA LYS A 100 -32.73 34.95 16.33
C LYS A 100 -32.40 35.41 14.90
N GLY A 101 -31.40 34.77 14.30
CA GLY A 101 -30.85 35.12 12.99
C GLY A 101 -29.78 36.21 13.01
N TYR A 102 -29.45 36.77 14.18
CA TYR A 102 -28.36 37.72 14.33
C TYR A 102 -27.05 37.10 13.84
N THR A 103 -26.31 37.86 13.03
CA THR A 103 -25.06 37.44 12.42
C THR A 103 -23.92 38.30 12.93
N LEU A 104 -23.00 37.71 13.69
CA LEU A 104 -21.75 38.35 14.07
C LEU A 104 -20.66 37.97 13.06
N LYS A 105 -19.95 38.97 12.54
CA LYS A 105 -18.77 38.79 11.70
C LYS A 105 -17.57 39.46 12.34
N TYR A 106 -16.46 38.74 12.36
CA TYR A 106 -15.19 39.27 12.86
C TYR A 106 -14.03 38.54 12.18
N SER A 107 -12.85 39.15 12.18
CA SER A 107 -11.65 38.62 11.55
C SER A 107 -10.52 38.53 12.57
N VAL A 108 -9.74 37.47 12.48
CA VAL A 108 -8.58 37.23 13.35
C VAL A 108 -7.35 36.81 12.55
N PRO A 109 -6.14 37.18 12.99
CA PRO A 109 -4.91 36.71 12.37
C PRO A 109 -4.71 35.22 12.69
N VAL A 110 -4.35 34.45 11.66
CA VAL A 110 -4.08 33.01 11.77
C VAL A 110 -2.78 32.65 11.06
N ARG A 111 -2.21 31.51 11.42
CA ARG A 111 -0.99 30.99 10.77
C ARG A 111 -1.30 30.54 9.35
N ASN A 112 -0.32 30.70 8.46
CA ASN A 112 -0.38 30.15 7.12
C ASN A 112 -0.37 28.62 7.21
N LEU A 113 -1.32 27.96 6.56
CA LEU A 113 -1.42 26.48 6.54
C LEU A 113 -0.81 25.88 5.27
N PHE A 114 -0.74 26.69 4.21
CA PHE A 114 -0.25 26.30 2.90
C PHE A 114 0.76 27.33 2.40
N ASN A 115 1.67 26.86 1.57
CA ASN A 115 2.49 27.69 0.71
C ASN A 115 1.98 27.56 -0.72
N ILE A 116 1.96 28.66 -1.45
CA ILE A 116 1.58 28.69 -2.86
C ILE A 116 2.66 29.41 -3.66
N SER A 117 3.09 28.79 -4.74
CA SER A 117 4.06 29.36 -5.67
C SER A 117 3.45 29.46 -7.06
N ILE A 118 3.57 30.64 -7.66
CA ILE A 118 3.15 30.92 -9.02
C ILE A 118 4.40 31.10 -9.88
N ASN A 119 4.45 30.41 -11.02
CA ASN A 119 5.50 30.59 -12.02
C ASN A 119 4.87 30.86 -13.39
N ILE A 120 5.36 31.89 -14.06
CA ILE A 120 4.89 32.38 -15.35
C ILE A 120 6.00 32.21 -16.39
N LEU A 121 5.71 31.47 -17.45
CA LEU A 121 6.59 31.35 -18.60
C LEU A 121 5.94 32.00 -19.83
N ALA A 122 6.67 32.83 -20.55
CA ALA A 122 6.26 33.38 -21.83
C ALA A 122 7.08 32.73 -22.95
N ASP A 123 6.42 32.03 -23.88
CA ASP A 123 7.06 31.21 -24.92
C ASP A 123 8.18 30.29 -24.37
N GLY A 124 7.95 29.73 -23.18
CA GLY A 124 8.88 28.82 -22.49
C GLY A 124 10.00 29.50 -21.70
N LYS A 125 10.06 30.84 -21.65
CA LYS A 125 11.04 31.59 -20.85
C LYS A 125 10.40 32.19 -19.60
N GLU A 126 11.09 32.11 -18.47
CA GLU A 126 10.61 32.64 -17.20
C GLU A 126 10.45 34.17 -17.23
N VAL A 127 9.34 34.67 -16.70
CA VAL A 127 9.01 36.08 -16.64
C VAL A 127 9.22 36.60 -15.22
N THR A 128 10.14 37.54 -15.04
CA THR A 128 10.31 38.23 -13.75
C THR A 128 9.14 39.18 -13.50
N LEU A 129 8.45 39.00 -12.37
CA LEU A 129 7.31 39.82 -11.96
C LEU A 129 7.76 40.90 -10.97
N ASN A 130 7.33 42.13 -11.19
CA ASN A 130 7.41 43.21 -10.21
C ASN A 130 6.02 43.47 -9.61
N CYS A 131 5.88 43.23 -8.31
CA CYS A 131 4.61 43.33 -7.59
C CYS A 131 4.54 44.53 -6.61
N SER A 132 5.43 45.51 -6.73
CA SER A 132 5.55 46.62 -5.77
C SER A 132 4.33 47.56 -5.69
N GLY A 133 3.43 47.51 -6.68
CA GLY A 133 2.26 48.40 -6.80
C GLY A 133 0.93 47.79 -6.35
N GLY A 134 0.92 46.64 -5.68
CA GLY A 134 -0.30 45.90 -5.34
C GLY A 134 -0.90 45.08 -6.50
N TYR A 135 -0.25 45.11 -7.67
CA TYR A 135 -0.48 44.23 -8.82
C TYR A 135 0.87 43.81 -9.39
N CYS A 136 0.92 42.67 -10.08
CA CYS A 136 2.16 42.14 -10.62
C CYS A 136 2.30 42.48 -12.11
N VAL A 137 3.46 43.01 -12.49
CA VAL A 137 3.79 43.32 -13.89
C VAL A 137 5.01 42.52 -14.33
N GLY A 138 4.88 41.84 -15.47
CA GLY A 138 5.98 41.17 -16.16
C GLY A 138 6.21 41.77 -17.55
N VAL A 139 7.42 41.62 -18.08
CA VAL A 139 7.76 42.05 -19.45
C VAL A 139 8.11 40.82 -20.28
N ALA A 140 7.37 40.61 -21.38
CA ALA A 140 7.61 39.53 -22.31
C ALA A 140 7.23 39.98 -23.73
N LEU A 141 8.17 40.64 -24.40
CA LEU A 141 7.92 41.27 -25.70
C LEU A 141 7.55 40.24 -26.76
N LYS A 142 6.47 40.51 -27.50
CA LYS A 142 5.95 39.66 -28.60
C LYS A 142 5.56 38.23 -28.22
N ALA A 143 5.45 37.91 -26.93
CA ALA A 143 5.22 36.54 -26.46
C ALA A 143 3.88 35.96 -26.97
N ARG A 144 3.86 34.83 -27.68
CA ARG A 144 2.60 34.31 -28.27
C ARG A 144 1.81 33.44 -27.30
N SER A 145 2.50 32.87 -26.31
CA SER A 145 1.93 31.98 -25.32
C SER A 145 2.38 32.36 -23.92
N ILE A 146 1.48 32.17 -22.96
CA ILE A 146 1.74 32.38 -21.53
C ILE A 146 1.37 31.09 -20.81
N ASN A 147 2.34 30.41 -20.21
CA ASN A 147 2.11 29.30 -19.30
C ASN A 147 2.06 29.83 -17.88
N TYR A 148 0.91 29.66 -17.24
CA TYR A 148 0.72 29.92 -15.82
C TYR A 148 0.72 28.60 -15.08
N SER A 149 1.66 28.43 -14.15
CA SER A 149 1.75 27.25 -13.29
C SER A 149 1.61 27.66 -11.83
N LEU A 150 0.80 26.92 -11.09
CA LEU A 150 0.62 27.06 -9.65
C LEU A 150 0.95 25.76 -8.95
N THR A 151 1.63 25.86 -7.82
CA THR A 151 1.89 24.74 -6.92
C THR A 151 1.47 25.13 -5.51
N ILE A 152 0.72 24.25 -4.85
CA ILE A 152 0.28 24.41 -3.46
C ILE A 152 0.86 23.27 -2.64
N VAL A 153 1.50 23.61 -1.53
CA VAL A 153 2.13 22.65 -0.62
C VAL A 153 1.69 22.97 0.82
N PRO A 154 1.20 21.99 1.60
CA PRO A 154 0.91 22.16 3.01
C PRO A 154 2.20 22.42 3.80
N LEU A 155 2.11 23.33 4.76
CA LEU A 155 3.22 23.65 5.67
C LEU A 155 3.24 22.72 6.89
N ASP A 156 2.09 22.22 7.32
CA ASP A 156 1.97 21.28 8.43
C ASP A 156 1.91 19.84 7.91
N PRO A 157 2.78 18.93 8.41
CA PRO A 157 2.77 17.51 8.05
C PRO A 157 1.42 16.82 8.21
N MET A 158 0.58 17.29 9.13
CA MET A 158 -0.77 16.75 9.35
C MET A 158 -1.64 16.84 8.07
N PHE A 159 -1.45 17.86 7.23
CA PHE A 159 -2.20 18.02 5.99
C PHE A 159 -1.58 17.24 4.81
N SER A 160 -0.31 16.87 4.87
CA SER A 160 0.40 16.20 3.78
C SER A 160 -0.16 14.82 3.46
N ASN A 161 -0.65 14.10 4.47
CA ASN A 161 -1.22 12.76 4.32
C ASN A 161 -2.75 12.76 4.22
N LEU A 162 -3.37 13.94 4.20
CA LEU A 162 -4.81 14.11 4.08
C LEU A 162 -5.23 14.39 2.65
N GLN A 163 -6.38 13.84 2.27
CA GLN A 163 -7.04 14.11 1.00
C GLN A 163 -7.88 15.39 1.11
N LEU A 164 -7.30 16.54 0.78
CA LEU A 164 -7.96 17.84 0.89
C LEU A 164 -8.63 18.22 -0.43
N PRO A 165 -9.96 18.41 -0.49
CA PRO A 165 -10.62 18.90 -1.69
C PRO A 165 -10.13 20.29 -2.08
N VAL A 166 -9.75 20.43 -3.34
CA VAL A 166 -9.34 21.70 -3.94
C VAL A 166 -10.29 22.00 -5.09
N SER A 167 -10.81 23.22 -5.12
CA SER A 167 -11.52 23.76 -6.28
C SER A 167 -10.79 24.98 -6.81
N VAL A 168 -10.57 25.01 -8.12
CA VAL A 168 -10.03 26.15 -8.84
C VAL A 168 -11.08 26.62 -9.82
N SER A 169 -11.45 27.89 -9.76
CA SER A 169 -12.31 28.54 -10.74
C SER A 169 -11.53 29.65 -11.43
N TRP A 170 -11.56 29.69 -12.74
CA TRP A 170 -10.83 30.68 -13.51
C TRP A 170 -11.66 31.21 -14.66
N SER A 171 -11.92 32.51 -14.64
CA SER A 171 -12.64 33.22 -15.71
C SER A 171 -11.65 34.05 -16.52
N VAL A 172 -11.70 33.92 -17.84
CA VAL A 172 -10.82 34.62 -18.79
C VAL A 172 -11.63 35.22 -19.92
N ASP A 173 -11.18 36.37 -20.43
CA ASP A 173 -11.75 36.98 -21.62
C ASP A 173 -11.11 36.36 -22.87
N PRO A 174 -11.88 35.59 -23.68
CA PRO A 174 -11.36 34.88 -24.85
C PRO A 174 -10.89 35.81 -25.98
N MET A 175 -11.23 37.11 -25.93
CA MET A 175 -10.75 38.11 -26.88
C MET A 175 -9.24 38.37 -26.71
N TYR A 176 -8.72 38.28 -25.49
CA TYR A 176 -7.32 38.58 -25.17
C TYR A 176 -6.51 37.32 -24.86
N LEU A 177 -7.08 36.37 -24.12
CA LEU A 177 -6.43 35.14 -23.70
C LEU A 177 -7.35 33.95 -23.86
N TYR A 178 -6.86 32.91 -24.52
CA TYR A 178 -7.61 31.66 -24.63
C TYR A 178 -6.74 30.47 -24.19
N PRO A 179 -7.21 29.63 -23.27
CA PRO A 179 -6.43 28.47 -22.85
C PRO A 179 -6.43 27.41 -23.95
N VAL A 180 -5.24 26.96 -24.33
CA VAL A 180 -5.03 25.98 -25.41
C VAL A 180 -4.49 24.65 -24.90
N ALA A 181 -3.90 24.62 -23.70
CA ALA A 181 -3.49 23.38 -23.06
C ALA A 181 -3.58 23.49 -21.54
N PHE A 182 -3.79 22.35 -20.89
CA PHE A 182 -3.92 22.22 -19.45
C PHE A 182 -3.08 21.03 -18.99
N SER A 183 -2.49 21.10 -17.78
CA SER A 183 -1.90 19.93 -17.15
C SER A 183 -2.97 18.89 -16.81
N ASP A 184 -4.12 19.37 -16.30
CA ASP A 184 -5.32 18.57 -16.05
C ASP A 184 -6.53 19.24 -16.71
N SER A 185 -7.34 18.44 -17.41
CA SER A 185 -8.53 18.95 -18.08
C SER A 185 -9.59 19.44 -17.07
N PRO A 186 -10.21 20.61 -17.27
CA PRO A 186 -11.27 21.11 -16.41
C PRO A 186 -12.50 20.21 -16.48
N GLN A 187 -13.20 20.00 -15.35
CA GLN A 187 -14.44 19.22 -15.33
C GLN A 187 -15.62 19.99 -15.92
N SER A 188 -15.57 21.32 -15.93
CA SER A 188 -16.58 22.12 -16.61
C SER A 188 -16.00 23.39 -17.22
N MET A 189 -16.58 23.77 -18.36
CA MET A 189 -16.33 25.01 -19.07
C MET A 189 -17.68 25.67 -19.33
N ARG A 190 -17.80 26.96 -19.01
CA ARG A 190 -19.01 27.74 -19.23
C ARG A 190 -18.65 29.01 -19.98
N GLU A 191 -19.27 29.20 -21.13
CA GLU A 191 -19.13 30.43 -21.91
C GLU A 191 -20.25 31.38 -21.55
N SER A 192 -19.88 32.59 -21.13
CA SER A 192 -20.74 33.76 -21.04
C SER A 192 -20.47 34.65 -22.26
N SER A 193 -21.30 35.65 -22.50
CA SER A 193 -21.16 36.58 -23.64
C SER A 193 -19.81 37.30 -23.71
N SER A 194 -19.08 37.43 -22.59
CA SER A 194 -17.81 38.16 -22.51
C SER A 194 -16.68 37.39 -21.84
N GLU A 195 -16.94 36.21 -21.26
CA GLU A 195 -15.94 35.47 -20.48
C GLU A 195 -16.15 33.96 -20.63
N VAL A 196 -15.05 33.21 -20.61
CA VAL A 196 -15.08 31.75 -20.48
C VAL A 196 -14.59 31.39 -19.08
N SER A 197 -15.43 30.68 -18.34
CA SER A 197 -15.14 30.21 -16.98
C SER A 197 -14.83 28.72 -16.98
N PHE A 198 -13.72 28.37 -16.35
CA PHE A 198 -13.22 27.00 -16.20
C PHE A 198 -13.26 26.61 -14.73
N GLN A 199 -13.66 25.36 -14.46
CA GLN A 199 -13.68 24.83 -13.10
C GLN A 199 -12.90 23.52 -13.02
N TRP A 200 -11.93 23.49 -12.11
CA TRP A 200 -11.26 22.29 -11.65
C TRP A 200 -11.74 21.93 -10.25
N SER A 201 -12.06 20.66 -10.03
CA SER A 201 -12.36 20.08 -8.73
C SER A 201 -11.50 18.83 -8.57
N SER A 202 -10.54 18.87 -7.66
CA SER A 202 -9.58 17.79 -7.42
C SER A 202 -9.39 17.55 -5.93
N VAL A 203 -8.54 16.59 -5.60
CA VAL A 203 -8.15 16.27 -4.24
C VAL A 203 -6.64 16.38 -4.14
N MET A 204 -6.16 17.24 -3.26
CA MET A 204 -4.75 17.36 -2.93
C MET A 204 -4.34 16.24 -1.98
N ASN A 205 -3.26 15.55 -2.32
CA ASN A 205 -2.59 14.56 -1.48
C ASN A 205 -1.09 14.89 -1.51
N GLY A 206 -0.55 15.43 -0.42
CA GLY A 206 0.79 16.00 -0.40
C GLY A 206 0.84 17.37 -1.06
N SER A 207 0.79 17.49 -2.39
CA SER A 207 0.86 18.77 -3.11
C SER A 207 -0.13 18.84 -4.25
N TYR A 208 -0.57 20.05 -4.61
CA TYR A 208 -1.43 20.28 -5.77
C TYR A 208 -0.69 21.11 -6.82
N TYR A 209 -0.80 20.70 -8.09
CA TYR A 209 -0.20 21.37 -9.23
C TYR A 209 -1.24 21.59 -10.33
N LEU A 210 -1.29 22.79 -10.89
CA LEU A 210 -2.08 23.11 -12.07
C LEU A 210 -1.26 24.02 -12.99
N SER A 211 -1.20 23.67 -14.27
CA SER A 211 -0.58 24.51 -15.30
C SER A 211 -1.54 24.69 -16.47
N VAL A 212 -1.68 25.94 -16.90
CA VAL A 212 -2.54 26.34 -18.00
C VAL A 212 -1.73 27.16 -18.98
N VAL A 213 -1.73 26.75 -20.24
CA VAL A 213 -1.10 27.46 -21.33
C VAL A 213 -2.16 28.27 -22.06
N PHE A 214 -2.00 29.58 -22.04
CA PHE A 214 -2.83 30.53 -22.76
C PHE A 214 -2.16 30.94 -24.07
N GLU A 215 -2.94 30.92 -25.14
CA GLU A 215 -2.65 31.63 -26.38
C GLU A 215 -3.04 33.10 -26.21
N VAL A 216 -2.11 34.00 -26.56
CA VAL A 216 -2.37 35.44 -26.57
C VAL A 216 -3.01 35.83 -27.89
N ARG A 217 -4.25 36.29 -27.85
CA ARG A 217 -5.05 36.66 -29.04
C ARG A 217 -5.13 38.16 -29.27
N GLY A 218 -5.02 38.95 -28.21
CA GLY A 218 -5.14 40.40 -28.26
C GLY A 218 -4.36 41.08 -27.15
N GLU A 219 -4.18 42.39 -27.30
CA GLU A 219 -3.57 43.27 -26.32
C GLU A 219 -4.51 44.45 -26.05
N ASN A 220 -4.45 45.00 -24.85
CA ASN A 220 -5.14 46.26 -24.57
C ASN A 220 -4.39 47.45 -25.23
N PRO A 221 -4.98 48.66 -25.25
CA PRO A 221 -4.32 49.85 -25.83
C PRO A 221 -2.97 50.24 -25.23
N TRP A 222 -2.62 49.69 -24.07
CA TRP A 222 -1.33 49.92 -23.40
C TRP A 222 -0.27 48.88 -23.79
N GLY A 223 -0.58 47.96 -24.70
CA GLY A 223 0.32 46.87 -25.10
C GLY A 223 0.45 45.77 -24.05
N GLU A 224 -0.55 45.64 -23.18
CA GLU A 224 -0.56 44.71 -22.06
C GLU A 224 -1.61 43.62 -22.26
N VAL A 225 -1.29 42.44 -21.75
CA VAL A 225 -2.21 41.31 -21.64
C VAL A 225 -2.51 41.08 -20.17
N PHE A 226 -3.80 41.05 -19.84
CA PHE A 226 -4.27 40.83 -18.48
C PHE A 226 -4.51 39.34 -18.24
N VAL A 227 -3.73 38.75 -17.34
CA VAL A 227 -3.93 37.38 -16.86
C VAL A 227 -4.70 37.47 -15.54
N PRO A 228 -6.01 37.14 -15.52
CA PRO A 228 -6.81 37.20 -14.32
C PRO A 228 -6.34 36.17 -13.29
N SER A 229 -6.56 36.46 -12.01
CA SER A 229 -6.25 35.53 -10.92
C SER A 229 -7.27 34.39 -10.86
N PRO A 230 -6.84 33.12 -10.75
CA PRO A 230 -7.76 32.04 -10.44
C PRO A 230 -8.23 32.15 -8.98
N ILE A 231 -9.49 31.80 -8.73
CA ILE A 231 -10.04 31.62 -7.38
C ILE A 231 -9.76 30.18 -6.95
N ILE A 232 -8.94 30.01 -5.91
CA ILE A 232 -8.54 28.71 -5.38
C ILE A 232 -9.14 28.55 -3.99
N THR A 233 -9.85 27.44 -3.77
CA THR A 233 -10.46 27.09 -2.49
C THR A 233 -10.04 25.70 -2.05
N ILE A 234 -9.55 25.56 -0.82
CA ILE A 234 -9.30 24.27 -0.17
C ILE A 234 -10.30 24.09 0.96
N THR A 235 -11.03 22.97 0.96
CA THR A 235 -12.01 22.69 2.02
C THR A 235 -11.33 22.04 3.22
N LEU A 236 -11.41 22.71 4.38
CA LEU A 236 -10.91 22.22 5.68
C LEU A 236 -12.04 21.74 6.59
N ASP A 237 -13.18 21.38 6.01
CA ASP A 237 -14.34 20.90 6.76
C ASP A 237 -14.18 19.42 7.17
N PRO A 238 -14.13 19.10 8.48
CA PRO A 238 -14.00 17.73 8.96
C PRO A 238 -15.18 16.82 8.57
N ARG A 239 -16.35 17.39 8.29
CA ARG A 239 -17.52 16.63 7.82
C ARG A 239 -17.32 16.16 6.38
N VAL A 240 -16.75 17.02 5.53
CA VAL A 240 -16.40 16.67 4.14
C VAL A 240 -15.28 15.63 4.13
N GLN A 241 -14.28 15.79 4.99
CA GLN A 241 -13.20 14.79 5.16
C GLN A 241 -13.75 13.42 5.59
N SER A 242 -14.64 13.40 6.58
CA SER A 242 -15.29 12.17 7.06
C SER A 242 -16.15 11.51 5.98
N MET A 243 -16.88 12.31 5.18
CA MET A 243 -17.67 11.84 4.06
C MET A 243 -16.80 11.22 2.96
N LEU A 244 -15.67 11.85 2.61
CA LEU A 244 -14.74 11.34 1.59
C LEU A 244 -14.11 10.02 2.02
N ILE A 245 -13.68 9.91 3.27
CA ILE A 245 -13.17 8.65 3.82
C ILE A 245 -14.26 7.57 3.81
N SER A 246 -15.50 7.92 4.15
CA SER A 246 -16.61 6.96 4.14
C SER A 246 -16.90 6.47 2.72
N LYS A 247 -16.92 7.36 1.72
CA LYS A 247 -17.07 7.01 0.30
C LYS A 247 -15.90 6.17 -0.21
N TYR A 248 -14.67 6.49 0.19
CA TYR A 248 -13.49 5.71 -0.16
C TYR A 248 -13.55 4.30 0.45
N LYS A 249 -13.98 4.19 1.71
CA LYS A 249 -14.25 2.90 2.38
C LYS A 249 -15.32 2.11 1.63
N GLU A 250 -16.43 2.75 1.26
CA GLU A 250 -17.52 2.12 0.53
C GLU A 250 -17.07 1.67 -0.87
N TYR A 251 -16.34 2.51 -1.60
CA TYR A 251 -15.78 2.17 -2.91
C TYR A 251 -14.77 1.03 -2.80
N THR A 252 -13.86 1.08 -1.81
CA THR A 252 -12.91 0.00 -1.56
C THR A 252 -13.63 -1.29 -1.21
N LYS A 253 -14.63 -1.23 -0.34
CA LYS A 253 -15.46 -2.38 0.02
C LYS A 253 -16.24 -2.93 -1.18
N LYS A 254 -16.77 -2.05 -2.04
CA LYS A 254 -17.48 -2.41 -3.27
C LYS A 254 -16.54 -3.00 -4.29
N PHE A 255 -15.37 -2.42 -4.49
CA PHE A 255 -14.31 -2.92 -5.37
C PHE A 255 -13.80 -4.28 -4.90
N LEU A 256 -13.57 -4.45 -3.60
CA LEU A 256 -13.22 -5.73 -3.00
C LEU A 256 -14.36 -6.74 -3.19
N GLY A 257 -15.61 -6.36 -2.90
CA GLY A 257 -16.77 -7.24 -3.08
C GLY A 257 -17.08 -7.60 -4.54
N SER A 258 -16.84 -6.69 -5.49
CA SER A 258 -17.07 -6.93 -6.92
C SER A 258 -15.93 -7.70 -7.57
N SER A 259 -14.69 -7.49 -7.13
CA SER A 259 -13.50 -8.11 -7.74
C SER A 259 -13.12 -9.45 -7.11
N LEU A 260 -13.51 -9.72 -5.86
CA LEU A 260 -13.21 -10.97 -5.15
C LEU A 260 -14.44 -11.85 -4.87
N GLY A 261 -15.64 -11.41 -5.21
CA GLY A 261 -16.88 -12.09 -4.82
C GLY A 261 -17.13 -12.04 -3.32
N ASN A 262 -17.91 -12.98 -2.78
CA ASN A 262 -18.19 -13.09 -1.35
C ASN A 262 -16.87 -13.34 -0.61
N LEU A 263 -16.32 -12.29 0.03
CA LEU A 263 -15.05 -12.30 0.76
C LEU A 263 -14.93 -13.45 1.75
N SER A 264 -16.03 -13.81 2.40
CA SER A 264 -16.12 -14.97 3.30
C SER A 264 -15.93 -16.29 2.56
N ALA A 265 -16.48 -16.45 1.35
CA ALA A 265 -16.28 -17.64 0.52
C ALA A 265 -14.84 -17.73 -0.02
N PHE A 266 -14.21 -16.60 -0.36
CA PHE A 266 -12.78 -16.60 -0.73
C PHE A 266 -11.91 -16.98 0.47
N GLN A 267 -12.17 -16.40 1.65
CA GLN A 267 -11.44 -16.71 2.87
C GLN A 267 -11.62 -18.18 3.28
N GLU A 268 -12.84 -18.71 3.19
CA GLU A 268 -13.15 -20.10 3.47
C GLU A 268 -12.43 -21.04 2.49
N ASN A 269 -12.52 -20.77 1.19
CA ASN A 269 -11.84 -21.56 0.15
C ASN A 269 -10.30 -21.48 0.28
N ALA A 270 -9.74 -20.31 0.60
CA ALA A 270 -8.31 -20.14 0.82
C ALA A 270 -7.83 -20.87 2.08
N THR A 271 -8.64 -20.87 3.14
CA THR A 271 -8.37 -21.62 4.38
C THR A 271 -8.40 -23.13 4.12
N GLN A 272 -9.40 -23.63 3.39
CA GLN A 272 -9.48 -25.04 2.98
C GLN A 272 -8.29 -25.45 2.10
N LEU A 273 -7.90 -24.59 1.14
CA LEU A 273 -6.73 -24.84 0.28
C LEU A 273 -5.42 -24.86 1.08
N ARG A 274 -5.24 -23.92 2.01
CA ARG A 274 -4.08 -23.91 2.92
C ARG A 274 -3.99 -25.19 3.72
N ASP A 275 -5.09 -25.63 4.33
CA ASP A 275 -5.11 -26.85 5.15
C ASP A 275 -4.80 -28.09 4.30
N LEU A 276 -5.31 -28.14 3.06
CA LEU A 276 -4.97 -29.17 2.10
C LEU A 276 -3.46 -29.17 1.77
N LEU A 277 -2.86 -28.01 1.53
CA LEU A 277 -1.44 -27.87 1.22
C LEU A 277 -0.54 -28.30 2.40
N TYR A 278 -0.89 -27.93 3.63
CA TYR A 278 -0.17 -28.42 4.82
C TYR A 278 -0.27 -29.93 4.98
N ASN A 279 -1.46 -30.50 4.79
CA ASN A 279 -1.66 -31.94 4.87
C ASN A 279 -0.88 -32.69 3.78
N LEU A 280 -0.84 -32.17 2.54
CA LEU A 280 -0.03 -32.72 1.45
C LEU A 280 1.47 -32.61 1.73
N SER A 281 1.93 -31.47 2.26
CA SER A 281 3.32 -31.29 2.69
C SER A 281 3.73 -32.35 3.73
N LYS A 282 2.90 -32.56 4.76
CA LYS A 282 3.13 -33.59 5.78
C LYS A 282 3.12 -35.00 5.20
N GLY A 283 2.18 -35.30 4.30
CA GLY A 283 2.10 -36.58 3.60
C GLY A 283 3.35 -36.89 2.76
N PHE A 284 3.85 -35.90 2.00
CA PHE A 284 5.07 -36.06 1.21
C PHE A 284 6.34 -36.17 2.07
N ARG A 285 6.43 -35.47 3.21
CA ARG A 285 7.53 -35.68 4.17
C ARG A 285 7.55 -37.10 4.71
N GLU A 286 6.39 -37.65 5.03
CA GLU A 286 6.30 -39.02 5.53
C GLU A 286 6.68 -40.05 4.46
N GLN A 287 6.20 -39.88 3.22
CA GLN A 287 6.62 -40.72 2.09
C GLN A 287 8.13 -40.59 1.81
N ALA A 288 8.69 -39.37 1.88
CA ALA A 288 10.11 -39.15 1.74
C ALA A 288 10.91 -39.89 2.82
N ARG A 289 10.44 -39.87 4.08
CA ARG A 289 11.06 -40.61 5.19
C ARG A 289 11.09 -42.11 4.92
N LEU A 290 9.95 -42.68 4.53
CA LEU A 290 9.84 -44.12 4.20
C LEU A 290 10.77 -44.53 3.06
N LEU A 291 10.87 -43.71 2.00
CA LEU A 291 11.80 -43.97 0.89
C LEU A 291 13.26 -43.86 1.33
N GLY A 292 13.59 -42.90 2.19
CA GLY A 292 14.93 -42.76 2.78
C GLY A 292 15.33 -43.98 3.61
N GLU A 293 14.40 -44.50 4.43
CA GLU A 293 14.59 -45.71 5.22
C GLU A 293 14.75 -46.96 4.35
N ALA A 294 13.90 -47.12 3.33
CA ALA A 294 14.01 -48.21 2.36
C ALA A 294 15.34 -48.16 1.59
N GLY A 295 15.80 -46.96 1.23
CA GLY A 295 17.11 -46.76 0.60
C GLY A 295 18.26 -47.18 1.52
N SER A 296 18.21 -46.81 2.80
CA SER A 296 19.20 -47.23 3.80
C SER A 296 19.22 -48.75 4.02
N GLN A 297 18.04 -49.39 4.01
CA GLN A 297 17.94 -50.85 4.13
C GLN A 297 18.51 -51.55 2.89
N ALA A 298 18.23 -51.03 1.68
CA ALA A 298 18.76 -51.58 0.43
C ALA A 298 20.29 -51.48 0.36
N GLU A 299 20.87 -50.38 0.83
CA GLU A 299 22.34 -50.22 0.91
C GLU A 299 22.98 -51.17 1.93
N SER A 300 22.35 -51.33 3.10
CA SER A 300 22.80 -52.31 4.10
C SER A 300 22.76 -53.74 3.55
N ALA A 301 21.66 -54.12 2.89
CA ALA A 301 21.54 -55.42 2.22
C ALA A 301 22.60 -55.61 1.13
N ALA A 302 22.88 -54.58 0.33
CA ALA A 302 23.92 -54.62 -0.69
C ALA A 302 25.32 -54.87 -0.08
N SER A 303 25.66 -54.18 1.01
CA SER A 303 26.92 -54.35 1.73
C SER A 303 27.10 -55.78 2.25
N ILE A 304 26.05 -56.36 2.83
CA ILE A 304 26.04 -57.75 3.30
C ILE A 304 26.26 -58.71 2.14
N ILE A 305 25.56 -58.51 1.02
CA ILE A 305 25.67 -59.38 -0.16
C ILE A 305 27.06 -59.26 -0.83
N LEU A 306 27.66 -58.07 -0.90
CA LEU A 306 29.03 -57.89 -1.40
C LEU A 306 30.04 -58.59 -0.50
N THR A 307 29.89 -58.46 0.81
CA THR A 307 30.74 -59.16 1.79
C THR A 307 30.62 -60.67 1.60
N ALA A 308 29.40 -61.20 1.51
CA ALA A 308 29.17 -62.62 1.29
C ALA A 308 29.70 -63.11 -0.07
N SER A 309 29.57 -62.31 -1.15
CA SER A 309 30.19 -62.60 -2.45
C SER A 309 31.72 -62.69 -2.34
N SER A 310 32.35 -61.78 -1.60
CA SER A 310 33.81 -61.80 -1.38
C SER A 310 34.26 -63.02 -0.58
N GLN A 311 33.53 -63.37 0.49
CA GLN A 311 33.81 -64.55 1.30
C GLN A 311 33.63 -65.84 0.49
N LEU A 312 32.63 -65.90 -0.39
CA LEU A 312 32.39 -67.05 -1.25
C LEU A 312 33.54 -67.26 -2.26
N LYS A 313 34.11 -66.16 -2.80
CA LYS A 313 35.31 -66.23 -3.66
C LYS A 313 36.53 -66.75 -2.91
N VAL A 314 36.75 -66.28 -1.68
CA VAL A 314 37.85 -66.76 -0.82
C VAL A 314 37.64 -68.24 -0.47
N LEU A 315 36.42 -68.64 -0.11
CA LEU A 315 36.07 -70.03 0.18
C LEU A 315 36.32 -70.93 -1.03
N ALA A 316 35.96 -70.49 -2.24
CA ALA A 316 36.23 -71.23 -3.47
C ALA A 316 37.72 -71.47 -3.69
N GLN A 317 38.56 -70.44 -3.45
CA GLN A 317 40.02 -70.56 -3.56
C GLN A 317 40.58 -71.55 -2.53
N MET A 318 40.17 -71.45 -1.27
CA MET A 318 40.58 -72.40 -0.22
C MET A 318 40.13 -73.83 -0.53
N THR A 319 38.93 -73.98 -1.09
CA THR A 319 38.37 -75.28 -1.50
C THR A 319 39.17 -75.87 -2.66
N GLN A 320 39.61 -75.04 -3.61
CA GLN A 320 40.47 -75.46 -4.73
C GLN A 320 41.84 -75.94 -4.24
N GLU A 321 42.46 -75.23 -3.31
CA GLU A 321 43.74 -75.64 -2.71
C GLU A 321 43.59 -76.96 -1.95
N MET A 322 42.53 -77.11 -1.16
CA MET A 322 42.22 -78.34 -0.42
C MET A 322 41.99 -79.51 -1.38
N ARG A 323 41.22 -79.30 -2.45
CA ARG A 323 40.96 -80.29 -3.50
C ARG A 323 42.25 -80.76 -4.15
N ASN A 324 43.16 -79.85 -4.51
CA ASN A 324 44.44 -80.20 -5.12
C ASN A 324 45.33 -81.02 -4.18
N ASN A 325 45.39 -80.65 -2.89
CA ASN A 325 46.15 -81.37 -1.88
C ASN A 325 45.60 -82.79 -1.64
N VAL A 326 44.27 -82.93 -1.49
CA VAL A 326 43.62 -84.22 -1.25
C VAL A 326 43.72 -85.12 -2.49
N ALA A 327 43.50 -84.60 -3.70
CA ALA A 327 43.66 -85.36 -4.93
C ALA A 327 45.11 -85.87 -5.12
N GLY A 328 46.10 -85.04 -4.83
CA GLY A 328 47.52 -85.42 -4.88
C GLY A 328 47.88 -86.52 -3.87
N GLN A 329 47.36 -86.43 -2.63
CA GLN A 329 47.57 -87.45 -1.61
C GLN A 329 46.85 -88.77 -1.96
N LEU A 330 45.62 -88.71 -2.46
CA LEU A 330 44.86 -89.90 -2.87
C LEU A 330 45.53 -90.66 -4.02
N GLY A 331 46.09 -89.96 -5.01
CA GLY A 331 46.83 -90.59 -6.11
C GLY A 331 48.03 -91.41 -5.61
N ASN A 332 48.74 -90.88 -4.61
CA ASN A 332 49.86 -91.57 -3.97
C ASN A 332 49.42 -92.77 -3.12
N VAL A 333 48.30 -92.65 -2.38
CA VAL A 333 47.76 -93.75 -1.56
C VAL A 333 47.18 -94.87 -2.44
N SER A 334 46.44 -94.54 -3.50
CA SER A 334 45.86 -95.51 -4.43
C SER A 334 46.95 -96.33 -5.13
N THR A 335 48.02 -95.69 -5.59
CA THR A 335 49.15 -96.40 -6.23
C THR A 335 49.90 -97.30 -5.24
N LEU A 336 50.06 -96.88 -3.98
CA LEU A 336 50.65 -97.71 -2.93
C LEU A 336 49.78 -98.93 -2.59
N ILE A 337 48.48 -98.74 -2.43
CA ILE A 337 47.53 -99.83 -2.11
C ILE A 337 47.46 -100.87 -3.23
N ASN A 338 47.39 -100.43 -4.49
CA ASN A 338 47.40 -101.34 -5.63
C ASN A 338 48.67 -102.20 -5.67
N ARG A 339 49.82 -101.62 -5.32
CA ARG A 339 51.09 -102.36 -5.20
C ARG A 339 51.05 -103.35 -4.02
N THR A 340 50.59 -102.91 -2.85
CA THR A 340 50.51 -103.75 -1.64
C THR A 340 49.55 -104.93 -1.83
N ARG A 341 48.38 -104.69 -2.43
CA ARG A 341 47.43 -105.75 -2.81
C ARG A 341 48.06 -106.74 -3.77
N ALA A 342 48.68 -106.27 -4.86
CA ALA A 342 49.30 -107.16 -5.84
C ALA A 342 50.43 -108.03 -5.24
N VAL A 343 51.06 -107.58 -4.16
CA VAL A 343 52.01 -108.38 -3.37
C VAL A 343 51.28 -109.37 -2.47
N LEU A 344 50.29 -108.94 -1.68
CA LEU A 344 49.52 -109.81 -0.77
C LEU A 344 48.73 -110.91 -1.50
N GLU A 345 48.12 -110.62 -2.65
CA GLU A 345 47.44 -111.62 -3.47
C GLU A 345 48.39 -112.65 -4.06
N ARG A 346 49.61 -112.23 -4.45
CA ARG A 346 50.67 -113.15 -4.88
C ARG A 346 51.12 -114.07 -3.74
N VAL A 347 51.18 -113.55 -2.51
CA VAL A 347 51.51 -114.35 -1.32
C VAL A 347 50.37 -115.31 -0.95
N SER A 348 49.11 -114.84 -0.97
CA SER A 348 47.92 -115.64 -0.66
C SER A 348 47.71 -116.81 -1.64
N LYS A 349 47.94 -116.61 -2.94
CA LYS A 349 47.83 -117.67 -3.96
C LYS A 349 48.95 -118.72 -3.88
N ASN A 350 50.08 -118.41 -3.24
CA ASN A 350 51.24 -119.29 -3.11
C ASN A 350 51.31 -120.00 -1.74
N VAL A 351 50.19 -120.19 -1.04
CA VAL A 351 50.15 -120.91 0.25
C VAL A 351 50.25 -122.43 0.07
N THR A 352 51.42 -122.85 -0.42
CA THR A 352 52.09 -124.11 -0.06
C THR A 352 53.49 -123.70 0.36
N VAL A 353 53.58 -122.95 1.47
CA VAL A 353 54.82 -122.30 1.93
C VAL A 353 55.70 -123.35 2.61
N THR A 354 56.88 -123.60 2.03
CA THR A 354 57.98 -124.27 2.72
C THR A 354 58.69 -123.28 3.67
N GLU A 355 59.32 -123.80 4.72
CA GLU A 355 59.90 -123.07 5.85
C GLU A 355 60.86 -121.92 5.45
N GLU A 356 61.51 -122.01 4.29
CA GLU A 356 62.41 -120.99 3.74
C GLU A 356 61.68 -119.74 3.19
N GLN A 357 60.48 -119.90 2.64
CA GLN A 357 59.69 -118.77 2.11
C GLN A 357 59.04 -117.95 3.24
N LEU A 358 58.86 -118.56 4.41
CA LEU A 358 58.35 -117.91 5.63
C LEU A 358 59.32 -116.84 6.16
N GLN A 359 60.64 -117.11 6.11
CA GLN A 359 61.71 -116.18 6.50
C GLN A 359 61.72 -114.91 5.64
N VAL A 360 61.50 -115.04 4.33
CA VAL A 360 61.46 -113.90 3.39
C VAL A 360 60.26 -113.00 3.67
N ILE A 361 59.10 -113.59 4.00
CA ILE A 361 57.88 -112.84 4.37
C ILE A 361 58.10 -112.07 5.67
N LEU A 362 58.69 -112.69 6.70
CA LEU A 362 59.00 -112.03 7.97
C LEU A 362 60.01 -110.88 7.81
N GLN A 363 60.98 -110.99 6.89
CA GLN A 363 61.88 -109.89 6.55
C GLN A 363 61.18 -108.76 5.79
N THR A 364 60.32 -109.09 4.83
CA THR A 364 59.62 -108.09 4.01
C THR A 364 58.60 -107.29 4.84
N LEU A 365 58.03 -107.90 5.88
CA LEU A 365 57.13 -107.27 6.84
C LEU A 365 57.85 -106.73 8.10
N ASN A 366 59.17 -106.90 8.20
CA ASN A 366 60.03 -106.45 9.31
C ASN A 366 59.63 -107.01 10.70
N LEU A 367 59.29 -108.30 10.76
CA LEU A 367 58.81 -109.02 11.96
C LEU A 367 59.80 -110.13 12.39
N THR A 368 61.11 -109.87 12.32
CA THR A 368 62.19 -110.85 12.47
C THR A 368 62.34 -111.54 13.84
N ASN A 369 61.53 -111.19 14.85
CA ASN A 369 61.62 -111.75 16.21
C ASN A 369 60.32 -112.34 16.77
N SER A 370 59.40 -112.79 15.90
CA SER A 370 58.10 -113.33 16.34
C SER A 370 57.98 -114.81 15.99
N ASN A 371 57.72 -115.69 16.97
CA ASN A 371 57.31 -117.08 16.74
C ASN A 371 55.88 -117.08 16.21
N VAL A 372 55.73 -116.87 14.90
CA VAL A 372 54.43 -116.81 14.23
C VAL A 372 54.21 -118.12 13.46
N THR A 373 53.10 -118.78 13.74
CA THR A 373 52.67 -120.00 13.07
C THR A 373 52.10 -119.72 11.67
N LEU A 374 52.10 -120.72 10.78
CA LEU A 374 51.56 -120.61 9.42
C LEU A 374 50.09 -120.10 9.41
N THR A 375 49.32 -120.49 10.43
CA THR A 375 47.93 -120.08 10.63
C THR A 375 47.82 -118.59 10.96
N GLU A 376 48.71 -118.06 11.80
CA GLU A 376 48.75 -116.63 12.16
C GLU A 376 49.20 -115.75 10.99
N ILE A 377 50.10 -116.23 10.12
CA ILE A 377 50.48 -115.52 8.88
C ILE A 377 49.32 -115.46 7.89
N LYS A 378 48.58 -116.56 7.72
CA LYS A 378 47.37 -116.57 6.89
C LYS A 378 46.32 -115.61 7.44
N GLN A 379 46.12 -115.60 8.76
CA GLN A 379 45.20 -114.69 9.43
C GLN A 379 45.64 -113.22 9.31
N MET A 380 46.94 -112.92 9.36
CA MET A 380 47.47 -111.58 9.10
C MET A 380 47.30 -111.13 7.65
N ILE A 381 47.46 -112.02 6.68
CA ILE A 381 47.23 -111.73 5.25
C ILE A 381 45.74 -111.45 5.01
N ASP A 382 44.86 -112.30 5.55
CA ASP A 382 43.41 -112.14 5.42
C ASP A 382 42.94 -110.85 6.13
N SER A 383 43.49 -110.55 7.31
CA SER A 383 43.26 -109.28 8.01
C SER A 383 43.77 -108.08 7.20
N SER A 384 44.95 -108.18 6.57
CA SER A 384 45.53 -107.09 5.76
C SER A 384 44.74 -106.85 4.46
N LEU A 385 44.25 -107.92 3.81
CA LEU A 385 43.36 -107.83 2.66
C LEU A 385 42.00 -107.23 3.02
N SER A 386 41.45 -107.59 4.19
CA SER A 386 40.25 -106.97 4.75
C SER A 386 40.46 -105.47 4.99
N SER A 387 41.56 -105.09 5.64
CA SER A 387 41.92 -103.68 5.86
C SER A 387 42.15 -102.93 4.54
N ILE A 388 42.73 -103.55 3.52
CA ILE A 388 42.83 -102.95 2.18
C ILE A 388 41.44 -102.72 1.58
N GLY A 389 40.51 -103.67 1.72
CA GLY A 389 39.13 -103.50 1.29
C GLY A 389 38.43 -102.33 1.98
N GLU A 390 38.63 -102.16 3.29
CA GLU A 390 38.14 -101.00 4.04
C GLU A 390 38.74 -99.68 3.52
N ILE A 391 40.05 -99.65 3.24
CA ILE A 391 40.70 -98.44 2.71
C ILE A 391 40.21 -98.11 1.28
N GLU A 392 39.88 -99.10 0.47
CA GLU A 392 39.28 -98.84 -0.85
C GLU A 392 37.89 -98.23 -0.78
N THR A 393 37.04 -98.74 0.11
CA THR A 393 35.74 -98.09 0.35
C THR A 393 35.91 -96.64 0.84
N LEU A 394 36.97 -96.39 1.62
CA LEU A 394 37.33 -95.04 2.06
C LEU A 394 37.81 -94.17 0.88
N LEU A 395 38.63 -94.72 -0.03
CA LEU A 395 39.09 -94.03 -1.24
C LEU A 395 37.93 -93.70 -2.18
N GLU A 396 36.97 -94.59 -2.37
CA GLU A 396 35.76 -94.32 -3.16
C GLU A 396 34.94 -93.17 -2.55
N LYS A 397 34.79 -93.16 -1.22
CA LYS A 397 34.12 -92.08 -0.48
C LYS A 397 34.87 -90.74 -0.59
N TYR A 398 36.19 -90.74 -0.59
CA TYR A 398 36.98 -89.54 -0.86
C TYR A 398 36.87 -89.10 -2.33
N GLY A 399 36.79 -90.05 -3.26
CA GLY A 399 36.58 -89.77 -4.68
C GLY A 399 35.19 -89.18 -4.99
N SER A 400 34.15 -89.55 -4.24
CA SER A 400 32.85 -88.85 -4.31
C SER A 400 32.94 -87.46 -3.70
N THR A 401 33.64 -87.30 -2.58
CA THR A 401 33.87 -85.99 -1.94
C THR A 401 34.61 -85.01 -2.85
N ILE A 402 35.62 -85.46 -3.61
CA ILE A 402 36.32 -84.63 -4.60
C ILE A 402 35.38 -84.18 -5.72
N ARG A 403 34.49 -85.06 -6.20
CA ARG A 403 33.48 -84.69 -7.22
C ARG A 403 32.49 -83.65 -6.71
N ASP A 404 32.08 -83.76 -5.44
CA ASP A 404 31.22 -82.76 -4.80
C ASP A 404 31.95 -81.42 -4.62
N LEU A 405 33.25 -81.45 -4.29
CA LEU A 405 34.11 -80.26 -4.23
C LEU A 405 34.27 -79.60 -5.60
N ASP A 406 34.54 -80.38 -6.66
CA ASP A 406 34.67 -79.87 -8.03
C ASP A 406 33.38 -79.16 -8.48
N ARG A 407 32.21 -79.74 -8.16
CA ARG A 407 30.92 -79.11 -8.43
C ARG A 407 30.73 -77.80 -7.66
N LEU A 408 31.14 -77.74 -6.40
CA LEU A 408 31.10 -76.52 -5.58
C LEU A 408 32.03 -75.44 -6.14
N ILE A 409 33.24 -75.81 -6.55
CA ILE A 409 34.22 -74.92 -7.17
C ILE A 409 33.68 -74.34 -8.48
N ASP A 410 33.08 -75.17 -9.34
CA ASP A 410 32.53 -74.72 -10.63
C ASP A 410 31.34 -73.77 -10.46
N GLN A 411 30.49 -74.00 -9.44
CA GLN A 411 29.29 -73.21 -9.21
C GLN A 411 29.55 -71.90 -8.44
N SER A 412 30.63 -71.84 -7.66
CA SER A 412 30.92 -70.72 -6.75
C SER A 412 31.20 -69.38 -7.43
N PRO A 413 31.97 -69.29 -8.54
CA PRO A 413 32.20 -68.04 -9.27
C PRO A 413 30.91 -67.42 -9.79
N ALA A 414 30.03 -68.23 -10.40
CA ALA A 414 28.74 -67.79 -10.91
C ALA A 414 27.81 -67.31 -9.79
N ALA A 415 27.79 -68.03 -8.66
CA ALA A 415 27.04 -67.60 -7.47
C ALA A 415 27.57 -66.26 -6.91
N ALA A 416 28.89 -66.11 -6.79
CA ALA A 416 29.51 -64.88 -6.30
C ALA A 416 29.26 -63.68 -7.23
N GLU A 417 29.30 -63.88 -8.55
CA GLU A 417 29.02 -62.85 -9.56
C GLU A 417 27.54 -62.44 -9.57
N ASN A 418 26.63 -63.41 -9.44
CA ASN A 418 25.20 -63.14 -9.28
C ASN A 418 24.91 -62.33 -8.01
N MET A 419 25.58 -62.65 -6.89
CA MET A 419 25.48 -61.89 -5.65
C MET A 419 26.01 -60.46 -5.82
N ALA A 420 27.19 -60.28 -6.44
CA ALA A 420 27.73 -58.95 -6.71
C ALA A 420 26.80 -58.11 -7.59
N THR A 421 26.22 -58.72 -8.62
CA THR A 421 25.23 -58.08 -9.50
C THR A 421 23.96 -57.69 -8.75
N ALA A 422 23.45 -58.56 -7.87
CA ALA A 422 22.29 -58.27 -7.03
C ALA A 422 22.58 -57.09 -6.07
N ALA A 423 23.76 -57.05 -5.48
CA ALA A 423 24.16 -55.94 -4.62
C ALA A 423 24.26 -54.61 -5.40
N ASN A 424 24.85 -54.61 -6.61
CA ASN A 424 24.90 -53.41 -7.45
C ASN A 424 23.50 -52.90 -7.82
N LYS A 425 22.54 -53.80 -8.09
CA LYS A 425 21.14 -53.43 -8.32
C LYS A 425 20.49 -52.82 -7.07
N LEU A 426 20.79 -53.33 -5.88
CA LEU A 426 20.31 -52.77 -4.61
C LEU A 426 20.92 -51.39 -4.32
N ILE A 427 22.19 -51.15 -4.67
CA ILE A 427 22.82 -49.82 -4.57
C ILE A 427 22.13 -48.82 -5.50
N LEU A 428 21.87 -49.21 -6.76
CA LEU A 428 21.11 -48.39 -7.71
C LEU A 428 19.71 -48.06 -7.17
N MET A 429 19.02 -49.06 -6.61
CA MET A 429 17.72 -48.88 -5.99
C MET A 429 17.80 -47.93 -4.79
N ALA A 430 18.81 -48.06 -3.93
CA ALA A 430 19.03 -47.17 -2.79
C ALA A 430 19.22 -45.71 -3.23
N ASN A 431 19.99 -45.49 -4.30
CA ASN A 431 20.21 -44.15 -4.86
C ASN A 431 18.92 -43.56 -5.43
N MET A 432 18.14 -44.32 -6.22
CA MET A 432 16.85 -43.88 -6.74
C MET A 432 15.86 -43.55 -5.63
N LEU A 433 15.83 -44.34 -4.55
CA LEU A 433 14.95 -44.10 -3.40
C LEU A 433 15.36 -42.85 -2.62
N ARG A 434 16.65 -42.59 -2.46
CA ARG A 434 17.17 -41.34 -1.85
C ARG A 434 16.85 -40.12 -2.70
N GLU A 435 17.01 -40.21 -4.01
CA GLU A 435 16.68 -39.12 -4.92
C GLU A 435 15.17 -38.83 -4.89
N ALA A 436 14.32 -39.86 -4.92
CA ALA A 436 12.88 -39.72 -4.76
C ALA A 436 12.50 -39.10 -3.39
N SER A 437 13.17 -39.53 -2.31
CA SER A 437 13.01 -38.95 -0.97
C SER A 437 13.38 -37.46 -0.95
N TYR A 438 14.51 -37.08 -1.54
CA TYR A 438 14.94 -35.70 -1.66
C TYR A 438 13.94 -34.84 -2.44
N ASN A 439 13.47 -35.33 -3.59
CA ASN A 439 12.49 -34.63 -4.43
C ASN A 439 11.14 -34.46 -3.71
N LEU A 440 10.68 -35.46 -2.97
CA LEU A 440 9.46 -35.36 -2.16
C LEU A 440 9.61 -34.37 -1.00
N ASN A 441 10.78 -34.29 -0.35
CA ASN A 441 11.05 -33.27 0.66
C ASN A 441 11.03 -31.86 0.06
N GLN A 442 11.64 -31.66 -1.11
CA GLN A 442 11.59 -30.37 -1.83
C GLN A 442 10.15 -29.98 -2.20
N LEU A 443 9.35 -30.93 -2.67
CA LEU A 443 7.94 -30.71 -2.97
C LEU A 443 7.16 -30.35 -1.70
N ALA A 444 7.39 -31.06 -0.60
CA ALA A 444 6.76 -30.78 0.68
C ALA A 444 7.08 -29.38 1.21
N ASP A 445 8.33 -28.94 1.08
CA ASP A 445 8.75 -27.59 1.46
C ASP A 445 8.13 -26.52 0.55
N GLY A 446 8.01 -26.81 -0.75
CA GLY A 446 7.29 -25.96 -1.70
C GLY A 446 5.82 -25.76 -1.33
N LEU A 447 5.13 -26.84 -0.95
CA LEU A 447 3.73 -26.79 -0.51
C LEU A 447 3.57 -26.07 0.83
N ALA A 448 4.49 -26.26 1.77
CA ALA A 448 4.48 -25.54 3.05
C ALA A 448 4.62 -24.02 2.83
N ARG A 449 5.57 -23.59 1.99
CA ARG A 449 5.72 -22.17 1.62
C ARG A 449 4.48 -21.60 0.93
N ALA A 450 3.81 -22.38 0.08
CA ALA A 450 2.57 -21.96 -0.56
C ALA A 450 1.42 -21.78 0.46
N ALA A 451 1.35 -22.66 1.47
CA ALA A 451 0.42 -22.52 2.58
C ALA A 451 0.71 -21.28 3.44
N ASP A 452 1.98 -21.01 3.77
CA ASP A 452 2.41 -19.81 4.50
C ASP A 452 2.03 -18.52 3.75
N LEU A 453 2.17 -18.51 2.42
CA LEU A 453 1.76 -17.38 1.58
C LEU A 453 0.25 -17.16 1.61
N LEU A 454 -0.54 -18.25 1.57
CA LEU A 454 -2.00 -18.18 1.73
C LEU A 454 -2.39 -17.64 3.11
N ASP A 455 -1.72 -18.07 4.18
CA ASP A 455 -1.92 -17.52 5.53
C ASP A 455 -1.62 -16.01 5.58
N SER A 456 -0.51 -15.57 4.98
CA SER A 456 -0.16 -14.15 4.90
C SER A 456 -1.21 -13.33 4.14
N MET A 457 -1.73 -13.87 3.03
CA MET A 457 -2.79 -13.23 2.24
C MET A 457 -4.10 -13.15 3.03
N ILE A 458 -4.52 -14.24 3.69
CA ILE A 458 -5.72 -14.28 4.55
C ILE A 458 -5.59 -13.25 5.69
N ALA A 459 -4.44 -13.18 6.35
CA ALA A 459 -4.19 -12.22 7.43
C ALA A 459 -4.21 -10.75 6.95
N LYS A 460 -3.63 -10.46 5.78
CA LYS A 460 -3.72 -9.12 5.16
C LYS A 460 -5.16 -8.78 4.77
N MET A 461 -5.90 -9.74 4.22
CA MET A 461 -7.31 -9.58 3.85
C MET A 461 -8.17 -9.21 5.07
N SER A 462 -8.01 -9.97 6.16
CA SER A 462 -8.72 -9.74 7.42
C SER A 462 -8.39 -8.39 8.05
N LYS A 463 -7.12 -7.95 7.94
CA LYS A 463 -6.71 -6.60 8.37
C LYS A 463 -7.34 -5.50 7.52
N ILE A 464 -7.48 -5.68 6.21
CA ILE A 464 -8.14 -4.69 5.34
C ILE A 464 -9.64 -4.59 5.65
N GLU A 465 -10.28 -5.70 6.01
CA GLU A 465 -11.70 -5.73 6.39
C GLU A 465 -11.96 -5.06 7.75
N THR A 466 -11.03 -5.21 8.70
CA THR A 466 -11.19 -4.74 10.08
C THR A 466 -10.53 -3.39 10.38
N ALA A 467 -9.57 -2.94 9.55
CA ALA A 467 -8.90 -1.68 9.76
C ALA A 467 -9.83 -0.50 9.43
N GLU A 468 -10.16 0.29 10.45
CA GLU A 468 -10.55 1.68 10.24
C GLU A 468 -9.33 2.45 9.71
N TYR A 469 -9.07 2.35 8.41
CA TYR A 469 -8.00 3.08 7.77
C TYR A 469 -8.40 4.56 7.69
N PHE A 470 -8.09 5.31 8.74
CA PHE A 470 -8.06 6.75 8.70
C PHE A 470 -6.66 7.17 8.25
N PRO A 471 -6.52 8.08 7.28
CA PRO A 471 -5.21 8.61 6.92
C PRO A 471 -4.53 9.20 8.15
N GLU A 472 -3.20 9.10 8.20
CA GLU A 472 -2.41 9.73 9.25
C GLU A 472 -2.72 11.24 9.30
N GLY A 473 -2.88 11.79 10.50
CA GLY A 473 -3.31 13.18 10.69
C GLY A 473 -4.82 13.40 10.76
N PHE A 474 -5.67 12.46 10.31
CA PHE A 474 -7.14 12.66 10.31
C PHE A 474 -7.73 12.87 11.71
N LYS A 475 -7.25 12.10 12.69
CA LYS A 475 -7.69 12.25 14.09
C LYS A 475 -7.33 13.62 14.64
N SER A 476 -6.07 14.04 14.47
CA SER A 476 -5.58 15.35 14.92
C SER A 476 -6.30 16.51 14.22
N PHE A 477 -6.57 16.35 12.92
CA PHE A 477 -7.36 17.29 12.13
C PHE A 477 -8.76 17.45 12.73
N ASN A 478 -9.50 16.35 12.90
CA ASN A 478 -10.84 16.42 13.47
C ASN A 478 -10.84 17.01 14.88
N GLU A 479 -9.92 16.58 15.75
CA GLU A 479 -9.82 17.12 17.11
C GLU A 479 -9.54 18.63 17.11
N THR A 480 -8.71 19.13 16.19
CA THR A 480 -8.37 20.55 16.10
C THR A 480 -9.55 21.37 15.57
N PHE A 481 -10.14 20.94 14.45
CA PHE A 481 -11.19 21.72 13.77
C PHE A 481 -12.54 21.65 14.51
N TYR A 482 -12.90 20.53 15.16
CA TYR A 482 -14.11 20.44 16.00
C TYR A 482 -13.98 21.18 17.34
N LYS A 483 -12.77 21.51 17.80
CA LYS A 483 -12.56 22.36 18.99
C LYS A 483 -12.80 23.85 18.71
N GLN A 484 -13.06 24.24 17.47
CA GLN A 484 -13.35 25.61 17.09
C GLN A 484 -14.79 26.02 17.45
N ILE A 485 -15.09 26.10 18.75
CA ILE A 485 -16.44 26.37 19.25
C ILE A 485 -16.55 27.73 19.92
N ALA A 486 -17.78 28.25 20.01
CA ALA A 486 -18.14 29.33 20.91
C ALA A 486 -18.54 28.76 22.27
N VAL A 487 -17.97 29.33 23.34
CA VAL A 487 -18.22 28.91 24.73
C VAL A 487 -18.83 30.08 25.50
N SER A 488 -19.96 29.83 26.14
CA SER A 488 -20.64 30.82 26.99
C SER A 488 -19.79 31.16 28.22
N GLU A 489 -19.68 32.46 28.50
CA GLU A 489 -19.21 33.00 29.77
C GLU A 489 -20.37 33.50 30.65
N THR A 490 -21.60 33.50 30.13
CA THR A 490 -22.80 33.86 30.89
C THR A 490 -23.19 32.71 31.83
N PRO A 491 -23.25 32.93 33.16
CA PRO A 491 -23.62 31.89 34.12
C PRO A 491 -25.00 31.29 33.82
N GLY A 492 -25.08 29.95 33.81
CA GLY A 492 -26.33 29.23 33.58
C GLY A 492 -26.81 29.17 32.12
N VAL A 493 -26.10 29.81 31.18
CA VAL A 493 -26.37 29.72 29.74
C VAL A 493 -25.32 28.83 29.09
N SER A 494 -25.75 27.85 28.32
CA SER A 494 -24.84 27.01 27.51
C SER A 494 -24.94 27.42 26.04
N VAL A 495 -23.82 27.34 25.33
CA VAL A 495 -23.77 27.59 23.88
C VAL A 495 -23.48 26.26 23.19
N ARG A 496 -24.33 25.88 22.24
CA ARG A 496 -24.10 24.76 21.34
C ARG A 496 -23.65 25.29 20.00
N THR A 497 -22.40 25.04 19.65
CA THR A 497 -21.85 25.45 18.35
C THR A 497 -22.02 24.34 17.33
N ASP A 498 -22.77 24.62 16.27
CA ASP A 498 -22.90 23.79 15.08
C ASP A 498 -21.94 24.31 14.00
N PHE A 499 -20.86 23.58 13.73
CA PHE A 499 -19.89 23.95 12.71
C PHE A 499 -20.47 23.74 11.30
N MET A 500 -20.56 24.81 10.52
CA MET A 500 -21.16 24.87 9.18
C MET A 500 -20.16 24.73 8.04
N GLY A 501 -18.86 24.82 8.33
CA GLY A 501 -17.81 24.54 7.36
C GLY A 501 -16.64 25.49 7.48
N GLU A 502 -15.54 25.09 6.84
CA GLU A 502 -14.35 25.91 6.75
C GLU A 502 -13.65 25.74 5.42
N ALA A 503 -13.22 26.87 4.87
CA ALA A 503 -12.58 26.97 3.57
C ALA A 503 -11.36 27.89 3.65
N TYR A 504 -10.34 27.54 2.88
CA TYR A 504 -9.11 28.28 2.73
C TYR A 504 -9.02 28.83 1.31
N TYR A 505 -8.98 30.14 1.19
CA TYR A 505 -8.93 30.89 -0.06
C TYR A 505 -7.54 31.51 -0.24
N PHE A 506 -7.08 31.55 -1.49
CA PHE A 506 -5.88 32.27 -1.86
C PHE A 506 -6.29 33.52 -2.64
N ALA A 507 -5.97 34.69 -2.09
CA ALA A 507 -6.10 35.96 -2.78
C ALA A 507 -4.83 36.18 -3.62
N LEU A 508 -4.90 35.76 -4.89
CA LEU A 508 -3.79 35.85 -5.83
C LEU A 508 -3.80 37.19 -6.58
N PRO A 509 -2.63 37.78 -6.87
CA PRO A 509 -2.56 39.07 -7.54
C PRO A 509 -2.82 38.88 -9.03
N SER A 510 -3.55 39.81 -9.64
CA SER A 510 -3.70 39.80 -11.09
C SER A 510 -2.39 40.20 -11.76
N ILE A 511 -2.07 39.56 -12.88
CA ILE A 511 -0.78 39.70 -13.55
C ILE A 511 -0.99 40.41 -14.88
N LYS A 512 -0.22 41.47 -15.11
CA LYS A 512 -0.14 42.19 -16.38
C LYS A 512 1.16 41.83 -17.09
N ILE A 513 1.08 41.37 -18.32
CA ILE A 513 2.26 41.07 -19.14
C ILE A 513 2.38 42.10 -20.25
N LYS A 514 3.43 42.91 -20.21
CA LYS A 514 3.73 43.89 -21.26
C LYS A 514 4.38 43.21 -22.45
N ARG A 515 3.72 43.28 -23.62
CA ARG A 515 4.14 42.63 -24.87
C ARG A 515 4.62 43.59 -25.93
N SER A 516 4.11 44.82 -25.92
CA SER A 516 4.48 45.86 -26.88
C SER A 516 4.74 47.19 -26.18
N GLU A 517 5.42 48.09 -26.89
CA GLU A 517 5.45 49.50 -26.48
C GLU A 517 4.05 50.08 -26.70
N PRO A 518 3.53 50.91 -25.78
CA PRO A 518 2.16 51.39 -25.85
C PRO A 518 1.96 52.17 -27.16
N ASP A 519 1.03 51.70 -28.00
CA ASP A 519 0.66 52.39 -29.22
C ASP A 519 -0.33 53.51 -28.88
N VAL A 520 0.21 54.61 -28.34
CA VAL A 520 -0.59 55.78 -27.92
C VAL A 520 -1.05 56.62 -29.11
N SER A 521 -0.83 56.17 -30.35
CA SER A 521 -1.11 56.96 -31.56
C SER A 521 -2.61 57.26 -31.75
N ASN A 522 -3.50 56.42 -31.19
CA ASN A 522 -4.96 56.57 -31.29
C ASN A 522 -5.67 56.77 -29.95
N VAL A 523 -4.94 56.90 -28.84
CA VAL A 523 -5.54 57.21 -27.54
C VAL A 523 -5.71 58.72 -27.44
N ILE A 524 -6.92 59.20 -27.76
CA ILE A 524 -7.32 60.56 -27.38
C ILE A 524 -7.42 60.55 -25.85
N LEU A 525 -6.35 61.00 -25.19
CA LEU A 525 -6.46 61.48 -23.81
C LEU A 525 -7.43 62.65 -23.87
N GLU A 526 -8.69 62.41 -23.49
CA GLU A 526 -9.54 63.52 -23.08
C GLU A 526 -8.76 64.25 -22.00
N THR A 527 -8.33 65.47 -22.32
CA THR A 527 -7.72 66.39 -21.36
C THR A 527 -8.55 66.32 -20.09
N PRO A 528 -7.93 66.20 -18.90
CA PRO A 528 -8.67 66.07 -17.66
C PRO A 528 -9.68 67.21 -17.65
N GLN A 529 -10.98 66.88 -17.71
CA GLN A 529 -12.01 67.86 -17.42
C GLN A 529 -11.56 68.45 -16.10
N LYS A 530 -11.20 69.74 -16.14
CA LYS A 530 -10.88 70.54 -14.96
C LYS A 530 -11.86 70.09 -13.91
N ARG A 531 -11.35 69.53 -12.81
CA ARG A 531 -12.10 69.37 -11.57
C ARG A 531 -12.90 70.66 -11.44
N ILE A 532 -14.21 70.59 -11.68
CA ILE A 532 -15.10 71.65 -11.28
C ILE A 532 -14.97 71.59 -9.77
N ALA A 533 -14.16 72.51 -9.23
CA ALA A 533 -14.12 72.80 -7.83
C ALA A 533 -15.57 72.92 -7.40
N SER A 534 -15.97 72.03 -6.50
CA SER A 534 -17.28 71.95 -5.91
C SER A 534 -17.78 73.36 -5.56
N LEU A 535 -18.74 73.87 -6.32
CA LEU A 535 -19.49 75.10 -6.02
C LEU A 535 -20.51 74.87 -4.87
N TRP A 536 -20.21 73.95 -3.96
CA TRP A 536 -21.01 73.64 -2.78
C TRP A 536 -20.91 74.68 -1.63
N PRO A 537 -19.93 75.59 -1.55
CA PRO A 537 -19.98 76.68 -0.56
C PRO A 537 -20.86 77.87 -0.96
N VAL A 538 -21.07 78.13 -2.25
CA VAL A 538 -21.83 79.31 -2.73
C VAL A 538 -23.34 79.03 -2.76
N ALA A 539 -23.74 77.79 -3.05
CA ALA A 539 -25.15 77.38 -3.02
C ALA A 539 -25.74 77.43 -1.60
N LEU A 540 -24.95 77.11 -0.57
CA LEU A 540 -25.37 77.20 0.84
C LEU A 540 -25.49 78.65 1.33
N ILE A 541 -24.63 79.56 0.87
CA ILE A 541 -24.72 81.00 1.19
C ILE A 541 -25.94 81.64 0.49
N ALA A 542 -26.26 81.24 -0.74
CA ALA A 542 -27.45 81.73 -1.45
C ALA A 542 -28.77 81.25 -0.83
N VAL A 543 -28.82 80.02 -0.29
CA VAL A 543 -30.00 79.51 0.41
C VAL A 543 -30.19 80.18 1.77
N VAL A 544 -29.10 80.45 2.51
CA VAL A 544 -29.16 81.17 3.80
C VAL A 544 -29.53 82.65 3.62
N LEU A 545 -29.04 83.31 2.56
CA LEU A 545 -29.44 84.68 2.22
C LEU A 545 -30.86 84.75 1.64
N GLY A 546 -31.30 83.72 0.91
CA GLY A 546 -32.66 83.60 0.37
C GLY A 546 -33.73 83.41 1.46
N VAL A 547 -33.44 82.62 2.49
CA VAL A 547 -34.36 82.42 3.64
C VAL A 547 -34.40 83.64 4.54
N ALA A 548 -33.29 84.38 4.70
CA ALA A 548 -33.26 85.64 5.44
C ALA A 548 -34.01 86.78 4.73
N PHE A 549 -34.05 86.80 3.39
CA PHE A 549 -34.79 87.81 2.62
C PHE A 549 -36.31 87.51 2.54
N PHE A 550 -36.71 86.23 2.53
CA PHE A 550 -38.11 85.82 2.43
C PHE A 550 -38.94 85.95 3.72
N ILE A 551 -38.31 86.09 4.89
CA ILE A 551 -39.00 86.38 6.16
C ILE A 551 -39.31 87.88 6.31
N GLY A 552 -38.75 88.73 5.45
CA GLY A 552 -38.79 90.19 5.58
C GLY A 552 -39.52 90.95 4.47
N ARG A 553 -40.71 90.54 4.02
CA ARG A 553 -41.72 91.46 3.42
C ARG A 553 -43.06 90.79 3.10
N LYS A 554 -44.02 90.97 4.00
CA LYS A 554 -45.46 90.94 3.69
C LYS A 554 -45.84 92.23 2.96
N GLY A 555 -46.65 92.15 1.89
CA GLY A 555 -47.43 93.29 1.42
C GLY A 555 -47.90 93.24 -0.04
N GLN A 556 -49.21 93.01 -0.21
CA GLN A 556 -50.09 93.51 -1.29
C GLN A 556 -50.07 92.90 -2.72
N GLN A 557 -51.14 92.14 -2.98
CA GLN A 557 -52.17 92.31 -4.02
C GLN A 557 -51.86 92.39 -5.55
N THR A 558 -52.68 91.59 -6.26
CA THR A 558 -53.27 91.71 -7.62
C THR A 558 -52.49 91.32 -8.89
N SER A 559 -53.04 90.29 -9.56
CA SER A 559 -53.26 90.04 -11.00
C SER A 559 -52.40 90.74 -12.06
N SER A 560 -51.80 89.95 -12.95
CA SER A 560 -52.25 89.74 -14.34
C SER A 560 -51.28 88.79 -15.07
N ILE A 561 -51.82 88.06 -16.03
CA ILE A 561 -51.10 87.21 -16.97
C ILE A 561 -50.36 88.11 -17.96
N ASP A 562 -49.09 87.83 -18.31
CA ASP A 562 -48.48 88.39 -19.52
C ASP A 562 -47.44 87.46 -20.19
N GLU A 563 -47.87 86.99 -21.36
CA GLU A 563 -47.21 86.90 -22.68
C GLU A 563 -45.75 86.43 -22.86
N GLU A 564 -44.87 86.47 -21.87
CA GLU A 564 -43.46 86.07 -22.07
C GLU A 564 -43.26 84.55 -22.04
N LYS A 565 -44.16 83.82 -21.35
CA LYS A 565 -44.11 82.35 -21.24
C LYS A 565 -44.67 81.62 -22.47
N LEU A 566 -45.50 82.28 -23.28
CA LEU A 566 -46.01 81.75 -24.55
C LEU A 566 -44.98 81.90 -25.69
N ALA A 567 -44.17 82.97 -25.69
CA ALA A 567 -43.09 83.17 -26.66
C ALA A 567 -41.94 82.15 -26.53
N ARG A 568 -41.65 81.66 -25.32
CA ARG A 568 -40.60 80.65 -25.07
C ARG A 568 -41.01 79.22 -25.45
N LEU A 569 -42.32 78.93 -25.51
CA LEU A 569 -42.84 77.62 -25.95
C LEU A 569 -42.82 77.46 -27.49
N TYR A 570 -42.99 78.55 -28.25
CA TYR A 570 -42.84 78.51 -29.72
C TYR A 570 -41.37 78.48 -30.17
N ALA A 571 -40.44 79.07 -29.41
CA ALA A 571 -39.00 78.98 -29.67
C ALA A 571 -38.40 77.59 -29.37
N LEU A 572 -39.04 76.78 -28.51
CA LEU A 572 -38.65 75.40 -28.24
C LEU A 572 -39.10 74.44 -29.36
N ARG A 573 -40.24 74.72 -30.01
CA ARG A 573 -40.79 73.94 -31.12
C ARG A 573 -39.92 74.04 -32.39
N ASP A 574 -39.31 75.20 -32.66
CA ASP A 574 -38.46 75.44 -33.84
C ASP A 574 -37.01 74.94 -33.68
N LYS A 575 -36.58 74.63 -32.44
CA LYS A 575 -35.29 73.97 -32.16
C LYS A 575 -35.37 72.44 -32.20
N ILE A 576 -36.54 71.86 -31.91
CA ILE A 576 -36.78 70.41 -31.94
C ILE A 576 -37.04 69.91 -33.38
N SER A 577 -37.58 70.76 -34.28
CA SER A 577 -37.73 70.44 -35.70
C SER A 577 -36.41 70.42 -36.50
N ARG A 578 -35.35 71.06 -36.00
CA ARG A 578 -34.01 71.09 -36.65
C ARG A 578 -33.08 69.96 -36.20
N ILE A 579 -33.47 69.17 -35.19
CA ILE A 579 -32.70 68.01 -34.70
C ILE A 579 -33.20 66.69 -35.33
N MET A 580 -34.36 66.68 -36.01
CA MET A 580 -34.94 65.49 -36.66
C MET A 580 -34.78 65.45 -38.20
N GLY A 581 -33.90 66.26 -38.79
CA GLY A 581 -33.64 66.23 -40.23
C GLY A 581 -32.15 66.28 -40.53
N GLY A 582 -31.54 65.13 -40.83
CA GLY A 582 -30.17 65.08 -41.37
C GLY A 582 -29.37 63.83 -41.03
N SER A 583 -29.81 62.65 -41.46
CA SER A 583 -28.92 61.55 -41.81
C SER A 583 -29.22 61.19 -43.25
N ASN A 584 -28.18 61.22 -44.11
CA ASN A 584 -28.25 60.77 -45.50
C ASN A 584 -28.86 59.36 -45.57
N VAL A 585 -30.07 59.22 -46.11
CA VAL A 585 -30.41 58.89 -47.52
C VAL A 585 -31.85 59.31 -47.74
#